data_AF-A0A3D1IMB2-F1
#
_entry.id   AF-A0A3D1IMB2-F1
#
_cell.length_a   1.000
_cell.length_b   1.000
_cell.length_c   1.000
_cell.angle_alpha   90.00
_cell.angle_beta   90.00
_cell.angle_gamma   90.00
#
_symmetry.space_group_name_H-M   'P 1'
#
loop_
_entity.id
_entity.type
_entity.pdbx_description
1 polymer ?
#
loop_
_entity_poly.entity_id
_entity_poly.type
_entity_poly.pdbx_seq_one_letter_code
_entity_poly.pdbx_strand_id
1 'polypeptide(L)'
;MTSTPSRLVLAVGAVLLLCLVAGVAVPVAVQAQQPETPPPLSLDDLAALDALIDEDEDTDNAVAQFDSGAVVDVAVLSAVLAFALISFKKRSEPLKMVSWVLSIGYLGFYKASLVSVVDIFGALRASLPAFQDGQAYYLLIAFTLASTVLWGRLYCGRICAFGAVTQLMDRIIPSRFRVDPPAWLDQRLVYLKYIMLGSAVLYFLASGDTLVYRYIEPFWMFTLNGSTLMWTLLTVLLLATVFVRNLYCRYLCSVGAGLGLLSNLTVFKIKRWGECSTCKLCEKTCEWGAIDGPKILVSECVRCDDCERLYADEDKCPHWLIKKHVVARAAKVG
;
A
#
# COMPACT_ATOMS: atom_id res chain seq x y z
N MET A 1 -3.14 46.79 -9.55
CA MET A 1 -3.92 47.40 -8.45
C MET A 1 -4.90 46.35 -7.92
N THR A 2 -4.66 45.93 -6.67
CA THR A 2 -5.57 45.26 -5.71
C THR A 2 -6.51 44.15 -6.21
N SER A 3 -6.03 42.90 -6.20
CA SER A 3 -6.89 41.71 -6.15
C SER A 3 -7.24 41.42 -4.68
N THR A 4 -8.50 41.62 -4.32
CA THR A 4 -9.11 41.17 -3.07
C THR A 4 -8.91 39.65 -2.86
N PRO A 5 -8.53 39.18 -1.66
CA PRO A 5 -8.54 37.76 -1.37
C PRO A 5 -9.98 37.22 -1.39
N SER A 6 -10.17 36.12 -2.12
CA SER A 6 -11.40 35.36 -2.24
C SER A 6 -12.01 35.07 -0.86
N ARG A 7 -13.29 35.44 -0.69
CA ARG A 7 -14.11 35.19 0.50
C ARG A 7 -14.13 33.71 0.94
N LEU A 8 -13.69 32.78 0.08
CA LEU A 8 -13.58 31.35 0.36
C LEU A 8 -12.44 31.02 1.34
N VAL A 9 -11.31 31.75 1.30
CA VAL A 9 -10.15 31.49 2.19
C VAL A 9 -10.45 31.92 3.63
N LEU A 10 -11.21 33.01 3.79
CA LEU A 10 -11.69 33.48 5.10
C LEU A 10 -12.80 32.59 5.68
N ALA A 11 -13.66 31.99 4.84
CA ALA A 11 -14.68 31.04 5.28
C ALA A 11 -14.09 29.71 5.77
N VAL A 12 -13.05 29.20 5.11
CA VAL A 12 -12.34 27.97 5.53
C VAL A 12 -11.58 28.18 6.85
N GLY A 13 -11.00 29.37 7.07
CA GLY A 13 -10.34 29.72 8.33
C GLY A 13 -11.28 29.84 9.54
N ALA A 14 -12.51 30.32 9.35
CA ALA A 14 -13.49 30.48 10.43
C ALA A 14 -14.13 29.15 10.88
N VAL A 15 -14.32 28.20 9.96
CA VAL A 15 -14.84 26.85 10.29
C VAL A 15 -13.79 26.01 11.03
N LEU A 16 -12.51 26.18 10.71
CA LEU A 16 -11.38 25.56 11.42
C LEU A 16 -11.26 26.04 12.87
N LEU A 17 -11.68 27.28 13.18
CA LEU A 17 -11.62 27.84 14.54
C LEU A 17 -12.82 27.43 15.42
N LEU A 18 -14.00 27.22 14.81
CA LEU A 18 -15.24 26.89 15.53
C LEU A 18 -15.30 25.43 16.01
N CYS A 19 -14.60 24.51 15.33
CA CYS A 19 -14.53 23.10 15.76
C CYS A 19 -13.51 22.86 16.90
N LEU A 20 -12.64 23.82 17.20
CA LEU A 20 -11.66 23.72 18.30
C LEU A 20 -12.27 23.97 19.69
N VAL A 21 -13.48 24.51 19.78
CA VAL A 21 -14.07 24.98 21.06
C VAL A 21 -15.12 24.03 21.63
N ALA A 22 -15.67 23.10 20.84
CA ALA A 22 -16.69 22.16 21.30
C ALA A 22 -16.07 20.84 21.82
N GLY A 23 -15.42 20.91 22.98
CA GLY A 23 -14.98 19.73 23.72
C GLY A 23 -16.16 19.01 24.38
N VAL A 24 -16.48 17.81 23.92
CA VAL A 24 -17.37 16.89 24.64
C VAL A 24 -16.50 15.83 25.30
N ALA A 25 -16.37 15.90 26.62
CA ALA A 25 -15.71 14.89 27.43
C ALA A 25 -16.66 13.71 27.68
N VAL A 26 -16.18 12.49 27.45
CA VAL A 26 -16.81 11.26 27.95
C VAL A 26 -15.79 10.58 28.87
N PRO A 27 -16.12 10.28 30.14
CA PRO A 27 -15.20 9.60 31.02
C PRO A 27 -15.28 8.09 30.78
N VAL A 28 -14.13 7.42 30.73
CA VAL A 28 -14.02 5.96 30.79
C VAL A 28 -13.17 5.62 32.02
N ALA A 29 -13.76 4.88 32.95
CA ALA A 29 -13.10 4.39 34.15
C ALA A 29 -12.33 3.09 33.85
N VAL A 30 -11.11 2.99 34.36
CA VAL A 30 -10.25 1.80 34.33
C VAL A 30 -10.13 1.27 35.75
N GLN A 31 -10.48 0.00 35.98
CA GLN A 31 -10.21 -0.70 37.25
C GLN A 31 -8.99 -1.62 37.08
N ALA A 32 -8.06 -1.50 38.03
CA ALA A 32 -6.89 -2.35 38.17
C ALA A 32 -7.12 -3.40 39.27
N GLN A 33 -6.70 -4.64 39.04
CA GLN A 33 -6.74 -5.74 40.01
C GLN A 33 -5.29 -6.13 40.41
N GLN A 34 -5.03 -6.31 41.71
CA GLN A 34 -3.74 -6.74 42.28
C GLN A 34 -3.64 -8.27 42.43
N PRO A 35 -2.42 -8.85 42.52
CA PRO A 35 -2.21 -10.31 42.61
C PRO A 35 -2.06 -10.83 44.06
N GLU A 36 -2.55 -12.04 44.33
CA GLU A 36 -2.32 -12.79 45.58
C GLU A 36 -1.49 -14.08 45.32
N THR A 37 -0.60 -14.41 46.26
CA THR A 37 0.28 -15.61 46.29
C THR A 37 -0.34 -16.80 47.06
N PRO A 38 -0.08 -18.08 46.67
CA PRO A 38 -0.74 -19.24 47.28
C PRO A 38 0.04 -19.94 48.44
N PRO A 39 -0.64 -20.69 49.33
CA PRO A 39 -0.04 -21.54 50.39
C PRO A 39 0.15 -23.03 49.96
N PRO A 40 0.80 -23.89 50.78
CA PRO A 40 1.41 -25.15 50.30
C PRO A 40 0.52 -26.41 50.38
N LEU A 41 0.97 -27.41 49.61
CA LEU A 41 0.38 -28.67 49.14
C LEU A 41 -0.15 -29.68 50.20
N SER A 42 -1.26 -30.36 49.86
CA SER A 42 -1.86 -31.51 50.56
C SER A 42 -2.21 -32.64 49.58
N LEU A 43 -2.53 -33.83 50.10
CA LEU A 43 -2.71 -35.13 49.40
C LEU A 43 -3.61 -35.15 48.13
N ASP A 44 -4.29 -34.05 47.80
CA ASP A 44 -5.00 -33.82 46.55
C ASP A 44 -4.04 -33.66 45.34
N ASP A 45 -2.78 -33.29 45.59
CA ASP A 45 -1.77 -33.09 44.53
C ASP A 45 -1.30 -34.39 43.85
N LEU A 46 -1.50 -35.55 44.50
CA LEU A 46 -1.23 -36.86 43.88
C LEU A 46 -2.33 -37.27 42.89
N ALA A 47 -3.57 -36.83 43.11
CA ALA A 47 -4.66 -36.98 42.14
C ALA A 47 -4.51 -35.99 40.97
N ALA A 48 -3.94 -34.80 41.25
CA ALA A 48 -3.56 -33.84 40.20
C ALA A 48 -2.43 -34.37 39.31
N LEU A 49 -1.51 -35.18 39.84
CA LEU A 49 -0.44 -35.81 39.06
C LEU A 49 -0.96 -36.88 38.08
N ASP A 50 -2.00 -37.62 38.45
CA ASP A 50 -2.65 -38.59 37.55
C ASP A 50 -3.45 -37.88 36.45
N ALA A 51 -4.08 -36.75 36.78
CA ALA A 51 -4.73 -35.87 35.80
C ALA A 51 -3.73 -35.19 34.84
N LEU A 52 -2.50 -34.93 35.28
CA LEU A 52 -1.42 -34.39 34.45
C LEU A 52 -0.88 -35.42 33.45
N ILE A 53 -1.03 -36.72 33.71
CA ILE A 53 -0.64 -37.79 32.77
C ILE A 53 -1.71 -37.96 31.67
N ASP A 54 -2.99 -37.71 31.97
CA ASP A 54 -4.04 -37.64 30.95
C ASP A 54 -3.93 -36.37 30.08
N GLU A 55 -3.36 -35.27 30.61
CA GLU A 55 -3.04 -34.06 29.81
C GLU A 55 -1.89 -34.29 28.81
N ASP A 56 -1.04 -35.31 29.01
CA ASP A 56 0.05 -35.62 28.07
C ASP A 56 -0.48 -36.17 26.71
N GLU A 57 -1.66 -36.82 26.69
CA GLU A 57 -2.33 -37.24 25.44
C GLU A 57 -2.99 -36.05 24.71
N ASP A 58 -3.26 -34.95 25.42
CA ASP A 58 -3.72 -33.68 24.87
C ASP A 58 -2.58 -32.77 24.39
N THR A 59 -1.34 -32.95 24.87
CA THR A 59 -0.18 -32.22 24.32
C THR A 59 0.17 -32.59 22.89
N ASP A 60 -0.07 -33.83 22.46
CA ASP A 60 0.12 -34.20 21.04
C ASP A 60 -0.91 -33.51 20.12
N ASN A 61 -2.12 -33.22 20.64
CA ASN A 61 -3.13 -32.44 19.95
C ASN A 61 -2.83 -30.92 19.95
N ALA A 62 -2.20 -30.41 21.00
CA ALA A 62 -1.79 -29.01 21.08
C ALA A 62 -0.68 -28.68 20.06
N VAL A 63 0.31 -29.57 19.87
CA VAL A 63 1.38 -29.38 18.87
C VAL A 63 0.85 -29.43 17.44
N ALA A 64 -0.17 -30.26 17.15
CA ALA A 64 -0.82 -30.32 15.84
C ALA A 64 -1.69 -29.08 15.52
N GLN A 65 -2.20 -28.38 16.54
CA GLN A 65 -3.05 -27.20 16.37
C GLN A 65 -2.26 -25.92 16.08
N PHE A 66 -0.98 -25.83 16.51
CA PHE A 66 -0.11 -24.69 16.21
C PHE A 66 0.42 -24.66 14.76
N ASP A 67 0.41 -25.78 14.02
CA ASP A 67 0.84 -25.83 12.62
C ASP A 67 -0.28 -25.48 11.62
N SER A 68 -1.52 -25.90 11.90
CA SER A 68 -2.63 -25.76 10.95
C SER A 68 -2.98 -24.31 10.61
N GLY A 69 -2.94 -23.40 11.60
CA GLY A 69 -3.26 -21.99 11.38
C GLY A 69 -2.23 -21.27 10.50
N ALA A 70 -0.94 -21.50 10.75
CA ALA A 70 0.15 -20.93 9.98
C ALA A 70 0.13 -21.44 8.52
N VAL A 71 -0.09 -22.75 8.34
CA VAL A 71 -0.22 -23.36 7.01
C VAL A 71 -1.39 -22.77 6.22
N VAL A 72 -2.55 -22.58 6.86
CA VAL A 72 -3.72 -21.96 6.22
C VAL A 72 -3.41 -20.52 5.81
N ASP A 73 -2.80 -19.73 6.69
CA ASP A 73 -2.43 -18.35 6.37
C ASP A 73 -1.46 -18.26 5.18
N VAL A 74 -0.43 -19.11 5.16
CA VAL A 74 0.54 -19.20 4.06
C VAL A 74 -0.14 -19.65 2.77
N ALA A 75 -1.04 -20.63 2.83
CA ALA A 75 -1.78 -21.13 1.67
C ALA A 75 -2.71 -20.05 1.08
N VAL A 76 -3.46 -19.34 1.92
CA VAL A 76 -4.34 -18.25 1.49
C VAL A 76 -3.53 -17.10 0.92
N LEU A 77 -2.47 -16.67 1.60
CA LEU A 77 -1.59 -15.61 1.10
C LEU A 77 -0.97 -16.01 -0.25
N SER A 78 -0.51 -17.25 -0.39
CA SER A 78 0.02 -17.78 -1.66
C SER A 78 -1.02 -17.72 -2.77
N ALA A 79 -2.27 -18.08 -2.48
CA ALA A 79 -3.37 -17.98 -3.44
C ALA A 79 -3.65 -16.52 -3.86
N VAL A 80 -3.65 -15.58 -2.90
CA VAL A 80 -3.83 -14.14 -3.16
C VAL A 80 -2.70 -13.60 -4.04
N LEU A 81 -1.44 -13.94 -3.74
CA LEU A 81 -0.27 -13.51 -4.51
C LEU A 81 -0.26 -14.13 -5.91
N ALA A 82 -0.60 -15.41 -6.04
CA ALA A 82 -0.74 -16.08 -7.32
C ALA A 82 -1.85 -15.45 -8.17
N PHE A 83 -3.00 -15.14 -7.56
CA PHE A 83 -4.09 -14.44 -8.24
C PHE A 83 -3.65 -13.05 -8.71
N ALA A 84 -2.92 -12.29 -7.88
CA ALA A 84 -2.39 -10.98 -8.25
C ALA A 84 -1.43 -11.08 -9.47
N LEU A 85 -0.57 -12.11 -9.52
CA LEU A 85 0.30 -12.36 -10.67
C LEU A 85 -0.48 -12.77 -11.93
N ILE A 86 -1.48 -13.63 -11.82
CA ILE A 86 -2.35 -14.02 -12.94
C ILE A 86 -3.08 -12.80 -13.48
N SER A 87 -3.62 -11.98 -12.58
CA SER A 87 -4.31 -10.73 -12.88
C SER A 87 -3.41 -9.73 -13.61
N PHE A 88 -2.15 -9.61 -13.16
CA PHE A 88 -1.13 -8.79 -13.82
C PHE A 88 -0.76 -9.34 -15.22
N LYS A 89 -0.48 -10.64 -15.33
CA LYS A 89 -0.05 -11.27 -16.59
C LYS A 89 -1.15 -11.24 -17.66
N LYS A 90 -2.40 -11.44 -17.27
CA LYS A 90 -3.55 -11.33 -18.18
C LYS A 90 -3.89 -9.88 -18.56
N ARG A 91 -3.36 -8.88 -17.85
CA ARG A 91 -3.59 -7.43 -18.09
C ARG A 91 -5.07 -7.10 -18.26
N SER A 92 -5.92 -7.76 -17.47
CA SER A 92 -7.38 -7.64 -17.57
C SER A 92 -7.92 -6.72 -16.49
N GLU A 93 -8.77 -5.77 -16.88
CA GLU A 93 -9.43 -4.83 -15.96
C GLU A 93 -10.29 -5.50 -14.88
N PRO A 94 -11.20 -6.45 -15.19
CA PRO A 94 -11.99 -7.11 -14.15
C PRO A 94 -11.12 -7.89 -13.17
N LEU A 95 -10.09 -8.59 -13.66
CA LEU A 95 -9.17 -9.31 -12.77
C LEU A 95 -8.38 -8.34 -11.87
N LYS A 96 -8.05 -7.15 -12.37
CA LYS A 96 -7.41 -6.09 -11.60
C LYS A 96 -8.32 -5.61 -10.46
N MET A 97 -9.61 -5.40 -10.74
CA MET A 97 -10.60 -5.03 -9.72
C MET A 97 -10.76 -6.11 -8.65
N VAL A 98 -10.85 -7.38 -9.03
CA VAL A 98 -10.93 -8.49 -8.07
C VAL A 98 -9.67 -8.54 -7.20
N SER A 99 -8.49 -8.31 -7.77
CA SER A 99 -7.21 -8.29 -7.04
C SER A 99 -7.20 -7.20 -5.97
N TRP A 100 -7.73 -6.02 -6.29
CA TRP A 100 -7.84 -4.92 -5.34
C TRP A 100 -8.80 -5.21 -4.20
N VAL A 101 -10.00 -5.70 -4.50
CA VAL A 101 -10.99 -6.06 -3.48
C VAL A 101 -10.43 -7.14 -2.56
N LEU A 102 -9.79 -8.17 -3.12
CA LEU A 102 -9.13 -9.23 -2.38
C LEU A 102 -8.00 -8.69 -1.49
N SER A 103 -7.18 -7.77 -2.01
CA SER A 103 -6.09 -7.15 -1.23
C SER A 103 -6.61 -6.31 -0.07
N ILE A 104 -7.67 -5.52 -0.30
CA ILE A 104 -8.29 -4.68 0.74
C ILE A 104 -8.91 -5.57 1.83
N GLY A 105 -9.68 -6.60 1.44
CA GLY A 105 -10.33 -7.49 2.39
C GLY A 105 -9.33 -8.36 3.17
N TYR A 106 -8.41 -9.03 2.47
CA TYR A 106 -7.49 -9.99 3.09
C TYR A 106 -6.27 -9.32 3.73
N LEU A 107 -5.46 -8.57 2.97
CA LEU A 107 -4.23 -7.96 3.53
C LEU A 107 -4.51 -6.72 4.36
N GLY A 108 -5.56 -5.97 4.00
CA GLY A 108 -6.05 -4.84 4.78
C GLY A 108 -6.78 -5.32 6.03
N PHE A 109 -8.06 -5.67 5.94
CA PHE A 109 -8.90 -5.87 7.12
C PHE A 109 -8.68 -7.20 7.86
N TYR A 110 -8.41 -8.31 7.17
CA TYR A 110 -8.30 -9.62 7.82
C TYR A 110 -6.93 -9.84 8.48
N LYS A 111 -5.82 -9.69 7.74
CA LYS A 111 -4.45 -9.85 8.27
C LYS A 111 -3.87 -8.56 8.84
N ALA A 112 -4.31 -7.40 8.36
CA ALA A 112 -3.72 -6.09 8.67
C ALA A 112 -2.18 -6.07 8.59
N SER A 113 -1.64 -6.80 7.62
CA SER A 113 -0.21 -6.99 7.41
C SER A 113 0.16 -6.49 6.02
N LEU A 114 0.85 -5.36 6.01
CA LEU A 114 1.35 -4.69 4.81
C LEU A 114 2.85 -4.48 4.98
N VAL A 115 3.55 -4.38 3.85
CA VAL A 115 4.96 -3.99 3.87
C VAL A 115 5.05 -2.55 4.40
N SER A 116 5.88 -2.33 5.41
CA SER A 116 5.97 -1.12 6.22
C SER A 116 7.42 -0.62 6.34
N VAL A 117 7.61 0.61 6.80
CA VAL A 117 8.96 1.13 7.12
C VAL A 117 9.60 0.36 8.29
N VAL A 118 8.79 -0.26 9.16
CA VAL A 118 9.30 -1.10 10.26
C VAL A 118 10.06 -2.31 9.71
N ASP A 119 9.71 -2.81 8.52
CA ASP A 119 10.45 -3.90 7.88
C ASP A 119 11.87 -3.45 7.49
N ILE A 120 12.01 -2.19 7.07
CA ILE A 120 13.32 -1.57 6.79
C ILE A 120 14.11 -1.44 8.09
N PHE A 121 13.47 -0.98 9.17
CA PHE A 121 14.11 -0.87 10.49
C PHE A 121 14.56 -2.22 11.04
N GLY A 122 13.73 -3.25 10.91
CA GLY A 122 14.05 -4.62 11.31
C GLY A 122 15.21 -5.20 10.51
N ALA A 123 15.25 -4.94 9.20
CA ALA A 123 16.39 -5.32 8.36
C ALA A 123 17.69 -4.61 8.78
N LEU A 124 17.63 -3.33 9.15
CA LEU A 124 18.79 -2.56 9.60
C LEU A 124 19.37 -3.04 10.94
N ARG A 125 18.52 -3.50 11.87
CA ARG A 125 18.96 -4.06 13.17
C ARG A 125 19.13 -5.57 13.18
N ALA A 126 18.93 -6.25 12.04
CA ALA A 126 18.85 -7.71 11.96
C ALA A 126 17.87 -8.32 12.99
N SER A 127 16.82 -7.58 13.35
CA SER A 127 15.82 -7.94 14.34
C SER A 127 14.52 -8.38 13.65
N LEU A 128 14.63 -9.34 12.74
CA LEU A 128 13.49 -9.90 12.02
C LEU A 128 12.82 -11.01 12.85
N PRO A 129 11.50 -11.24 12.71
CA PRO A 129 10.79 -12.32 13.42
C PRO A 129 11.43 -13.69 13.17
N ALA A 130 11.37 -14.61 14.13
CA ALA A 130 11.80 -15.98 13.89
C ALA A 130 11.04 -16.59 12.70
N PHE A 131 11.71 -17.43 11.90
CA PHE A 131 11.09 -18.01 10.68
C PHE A 131 9.84 -18.83 10.98
N GLN A 132 9.81 -19.48 12.15
CA GLN A 132 8.71 -20.35 12.58
C GLN A 132 7.40 -19.56 12.76
N ASP A 133 7.46 -18.36 13.33
CA ASP A 133 6.28 -17.51 13.59
C ASP A 133 5.93 -16.57 12.43
N GLY A 134 6.85 -16.41 11.47
CA GLY A 134 6.82 -15.36 10.45
C GLY A 134 6.64 -15.82 9.01
N GLN A 135 6.28 -17.09 8.75
CA GLN A 135 6.30 -17.66 7.39
C GLN A 135 5.54 -16.82 6.35
N ALA A 136 4.33 -16.37 6.68
CA ALA A 136 3.52 -15.52 5.80
C ALA A 136 4.16 -14.13 5.58
N TYR A 137 4.79 -13.56 6.61
CA TYR A 137 5.56 -12.31 6.49
C TYR A 137 6.73 -12.46 5.52
N TYR A 138 7.53 -13.53 5.68
CA TYR A 138 8.66 -13.81 4.79
C TYR A 138 8.21 -14.06 3.35
N LEU A 139 7.10 -14.77 3.15
CA LEU A 139 6.50 -14.96 1.83
C LEU A 139 6.13 -13.61 1.18
N LEU A 140 5.47 -12.72 1.92
CA LEU A 140 5.08 -11.40 1.43
C LEU A 140 6.28 -10.53 1.07
N ILE A 141 7.30 -10.49 1.94
CA ILE A 141 8.53 -9.72 1.71
C ILE A 141 9.32 -10.28 0.54
N ALA A 142 9.54 -11.60 0.49
CA ALA A 142 10.25 -12.27 -0.60
C ALA A 142 9.54 -12.01 -1.93
N PHE A 143 8.21 -12.16 -1.98
CA PHE A 143 7.42 -11.82 -3.15
C PHE A 143 7.58 -10.34 -3.53
N THR A 144 7.49 -9.42 -2.56
CA THR A 144 7.57 -7.98 -2.80
C THR A 144 8.93 -7.60 -3.39
N LEU A 145 10.02 -8.11 -2.83
CA LEU A 145 11.37 -7.84 -3.33
C LEU A 145 11.59 -8.48 -4.70
N ALA A 146 11.23 -9.76 -4.89
CA ALA A 146 11.39 -10.46 -6.15
C ALA A 146 10.58 -9.79 -7.27
N SER A 147 9.30 -9.48 -7.03
CA SER A 147 8.47 -8.78 -8.00
C SER A 147 8.97 -7.36 -8.29
N THR A 148 9.53 -6.67 -7.29
CA THR A 148 10.13 -5.34 -7.44
C THR A 148 11.35 -5.36 -8.36
N VAL A 149 12.23 -6.35 -8.23
CA VAL A 149 13.40 -6.49 -9.10
C VAL A 149 13.02 -6.98 -10.49
N LEU A 150 12.00 -7.83 -10.62
CA LEU A 150 11.59 -8.36 -11.93
C LEU A 150 10.81 -7.32 -12.75
N TRP A 151 9.72 -6.77 -12.21
CA TRP A 151 8.79 -5.91 -12.95
C TRP A 151 8.70 -4.47 -12.46
N GLY A 152 9.33 -4.13 -11.34
CA GLY A 152 9.17 -2.85 -10.65
C GLY A 152 8.11 -2.99 -9.57
N ARG A 153 7.55 -1.89 -9.08
CA ARG A 153 6.74 -1.86 -7.85
C ARG A 153 5.34 -2.46 -7.99
N LEU A 154 5.26 -3.71 -8.46
CA LEU A 154 4.05 -4.50 -8.69
C LEU A 154 3.23 -4.66 -7.41
N TYR A 155 3.91 -4.82 -6.27
CA TYR A 155 3.26 -4.85 -4.96
C TYR A 155 2.34 -3.63 -4.76
N CYS A 156 2.84 -2.42 -5.00
CA CYS A 156 2.06 -1.18 -4.84
C CYS A 156 0.86 -1.11 -5.78
N GLY A 157 0.98 -1.62 -7.02
CA GLY A 157 -0.09 -1.59 -8.02
C GLY A 157 -1.17 -2.67 -7.83
N ARG A 158 -0.81 -3.87 -7.36
CA ARG A 158 -1.71 -5.04 -7.38
C ARG A 158 -2.06 -5.65 -6.02
N ILE A 159 -1.24 -5.43 -4.99
CA ILE A 159 -1.31 -6.18 -3.71
C ILE A 159 -1.45 -5.27 -2.50
N CYS A 160 -0.80 -4.11 -2.50
CA CYS A 160 -0.89 -3.15 -1.40
C CYS A 160 -2.34 -2.72 -1.21
N ALA A 161 -2.93 -3.01 -0.05
CA ALA A 161 -4.32 -2.65 0.26
C ALA A 161 -4.55 -1.13 0.18
N PHE A 162 -3.62 -0.32 0.69
CA PHE A 162 -3.74 1.14 0.62
C PHE A 162 -3.66 1.65 -0.83
N GLY A 163 -2.74 1.11 -1.63
CA GLY A 163 -2.66 1.42 -3.06
C GLY A 163 -3.90 0.98 -3.85
N ALA A 164 -4.52 -0.13 -3.47
CA ALA A 164 -5.78 -0.58 -4.03
C ALA A 164 -6.94 0.37 -3.66
N VAL A 165 -7.00 0.86 -2.42
CA VAL A 165 -7.99 1.88 -2.00
C VAL A 165 -7.85 3.14 -2.84
N THR A 166 -6.65 3.68 -3.02
CA THR A 166 -6.48 4.95 -3.76
C THR A 166 -6.77 4.81 -5.24
N GLN A 167 -6.42 3.67 -5.88
CA GLN A 167 -6.78 3.38 -7.27
C GLN A 167 -8.31 3.17 -7.43
N LEU A 168 -8.96 2.54 -6.45
CA LEU A 168 -10.41 2.40 -6.45
C LEU A 168 -11.11 3.75 -6.28
N MET A 169 -10.61 4.61 -5.39
CA MET A 169 -11.06 6.00 -5.25
C MET A 169 -10.90 6.77 -6.56
N ASP A 170 -9.80 6.53 -7.29
CA ASP A 170 -9.58 7.13 -8.61
C ASP A 170 -10.68 6.83 -9.61
N ARG A 171 -11.11 5.57 -9.64
CA ARG A 171 -12.20 5.12 -10.51
C ARG A 171 -13.56 5.70 -10.13
N ILE A 172 -13.84 5.87 -8.84
CA ILE A 172 -15.14 6.31 -8.33
C ILE A 172 -15.30 7.83 -8.44
N ILE A 173 -14.22 8.58 -8.22
CA ILE A 173 -14.26 10.05 -8.13
C ILE A 173 -14.26 10.66 -9.54
N PRO A 174 -15.26 11.50 -9.88
CA PRO A 174 -15.32 12.16 -11.18
C PRO A 174 -14.09 13.02 -11.50
N SER A 175 -13.65 12.99 -12.76
CA SER A 175 -12.50 13.77 -13.25
C SER A 175 -12.63 15.29 -13.04
N ARG A 176 -13.85 15.84 -12.93
CA ARG A 176 -14.10 17.26 -12.66
C ARG A 176 -13.56 17.78 -11.31
N PHE A 177 -13.39 16.89 -10.33
CA PHE A 177 -12.83 17.26 -9.03
C PHE A 177 -11.31 17.12 -8.99
N ARG A 178 -10.72 16.52 -10.04
CA ARG A 178 -9.28 16.25 -10.10
C ARG A 178 -8.52 17.49 -10.51
N VAL A 179 -7.43 17.74 -9.80
CA VAL A 179 -6.45 18.78 -10.09
C VAL A 179 -5.12 18.11 -10.37
N ASP A 180 -4.66 18.20 -11.62
CA ASP A 180 -3.34 17.72 -12.00
C ASP A 180 -2.31 18.83 -11.72
N PRO A 181 -1.34 18.62 -10.81
CA PRO A 181 -0.30 19.59 -10.55
C PRO A 181 0.58 19.79 -11.79
N PRO A 182 1.15 20.99 -11.98
CA PRO A 182 2.07 21.22 -13.10
C PRO A 182 3.32 20.35 -12.95
N ALA A 183 3.88 19.90 -14.08
CA ALA A 183 4.97 18.91 -14.11
C ALA A 183 6.19 19.28 -13.24
N TRP A 184 6.56 20.57 -13.19
CA TRP A 184 7.68 21.04 -12.37
C TRP A 184 7.44 20.87 -10.86
N LEU A 185 6.19 21.02 -10.41
CA LEU A 185 5.82 20.90 -9.01
C LEU A 185 5.74 19.42 -8.65
N ASP A 186 5.11 18.63 -9.50
CA ASP A 186 5.01 17.18 -9.33
C ASP A 186 6.38 16.52 -9.17
N GLN A 187 7.31 16.81 -10.09
CA GLN A 187 8.68 16.30 -10.05
C GLN A 187 9.43 16.67 -8.76
N ARG A 188 9.10 17.81 -8.13
CA ARG A 188 9.69 18.22 -6.84
C ARG A 188 9.00 17.55 -5.66
N LEU A 189 7.67 17.48 -5.67
CA LEU A 189 6.90 16.89 -4.58
C LEU A 189 7.15 15.39 -4.43
N VAL A 190 7.48 14.70 -5.53
CA VAL A 190 7.93 13.30 -5.49
C VAL A 190 9.14 13.10 -4.58
N TYR A 191 10.00 14.09 -4.37
CA TYR A 191 11.13 13.96 -3.43
C TYR A 191 10.71 13.89 -1.96
N LEU A 192 9.50 14.36 -1.62
CA LEU A 192 9.03 14.41 -0.23
C LEU A 192 8.93 13.01 0.41
N LYS A 193 8.58 11.97 -0.35
CA LYS A 193 8.53 10.59 0.18
C LYS A 193 9.91 10.06 0.57
N TYR A 194 10.96 10.52 -0.13
CA TYR A 194 12.34 10.15 0.18
C TYR A 194 12.85 10.91 1.40
N ILE A 195 12.43 12.17 1.57
CA ILE A 195 12.66 12.93 2.80
C ILE A 195 11.95 12.26 3.98
N MET A 196 10.70 11.84 3.81
CA MET A 196 9.95 11.07 4.81
C MET A 196 10.70 9.79 5.19
N LEU A 197 11.08 8.96 4.22
CA LEU A 197 11.87 7.74 4.47
C LEU A 197 13.19 8.05 5.20
N GLY A 198 13.97 9.03 4.71
CA GLY A 198 15.25 9.41 5.30
C GLY A 198 15.10 9.92 6.75
N SER A 199 14.07 10.73 7.01
CA SER A 199 13.77 11.23 8.36
C SER A 199 13.33 10.11 9.30
N ALA A 200 12.54 9.15 8.82
CA ALA A 200 12.09 8.00 9.59
C ALA A 200 13.28 7.11 9.98
N VAL A 201 14.19 6.82 9.03
CA VAL A 201 15.42 6.07 9.27
C VAL A 201 16.34 6.81 10.24
N LEU A 202 16.53 8.11 10.06
CA LEU A 202 17.38 8.92 10.96
C LEU A 202 16.82 8.95 12.40
N TYR A 203 15.51 9.15 12.55
CA TYR A 203 14.84 9.10 13.86
C TYR A 203 15.03 7.73 14.53
N PHE A 204 14.84 6.64 13.79
CA PHE A 204 15.03 5.28 14.29
C PHE A 204 16.47 5.02 14.74
N LEU A 205 17.46 5.47 13.96
CA LEU A 205 18.88 5.34 14.30
C LEU A 205 19.27 6.16 15.53
N ALA A 206 18.66 7.34 15.72
CA ALA A 206 18.96 8.22 16.84
C ALA A 206 18.27 7.80 18.15
N SER A 207 17.00 7.38 18.08
CA SER A 207 16.16 7.17 19.27
C SER A 207 16.02 5.71 19.70
N GLY A 208 16.21 4.75 18.81
CA GLY A 208 15.82 3.36 19.10
C GLY A 208 14.37 3.03 18.71
N ASP A 209 13.52 4.04 18.62
CA ASP A 209 12.06 3.92 18.63
C ASP A 209 11.49 3.68 17.22
N THR A 210 10.60 2.70 17.11
CA THR A 210 9.90 2.36 15.86
C THR A 210 8.56 3.06 15.75
N LEU A 211 7.96 3.54 16.84
CA LEU A 211 6.56 4.00 16.92
C LEU A 211 6.22 5.17 15.99
N VAL A 212 7.23 5.90 15.51
CA VAL A 212 7.08 6.97 14.50
C VAL A 212 6.32 6.50 13.25
N TYR A 213 6.40 5.20 12.90
CA TYR A 213 5.70 4.64 11.73
C TYR A 213 4.19 4.87 11.80
N ARG A 214 3.58 4.89 12.99
CA ARG A 214 2.12 5.06 13.17
C ARG A 214 1.63 6.42 12.64
N TYR A 215 2.48 7.43 12.63
CA TYR A 215 2.13 8.77 12.15
C TYR A 215 2.47 8.98 10.67
N ILE A 216 3.51 8.30 10.18
CA ILE A 216 3.96 8.40 8.79
C ILE A 216 3.08 7.53 7.89
N GLU A 217 2.70 6.34 8.36
CA GLU A 217 2.00 5.33 7.58
C GLU A 217 0.55 5.19 8.02
N PRO A 218 -0.44 5.55 7.16
CA PRO A 218 -1.86 5.43 7.48
C PRO A 218 -2.36 3.98 7.46
N PHE A 219 -1.48 2.97 7.50
CA PHE A 219 -1.84 1.55 7.38
C PHE A 219 -2.62 1.02 8.59
N TRP A 220 -2.45 1.65 9.75
CA TRP A 220 -3.25 1.37 10.95
C TRP A 220 -4.76 1.57 10.72
N MET A 221 -5.17 2.28 9.66
CA MET A 221 -6.59 2.44 9.32
C MET A 221 -7.30 1.09 9.14
N PHE A 222 -6.59 0.05 8.70
CA PHE A 222 -7.17 -1.27 8.48
C PHE A 222 -7.41 -2.05 9.77
N THR A 223 -6.66 -1.76 10.84
CA THR A 223 -6.93 -2.33 12.17
C THR A 223 -8.00 -1.55 12.93
N LEU A 224 -8.46 -0.41 12.39
CA LEU A 224 -9.40 0.52 13.03
C LEU A 224 -8.92 1.05 14.41
N ASN A 225 -7.64 0.86 14.75
CA ASN A 225 -7.06 1.20 16.04
C ASN A 225 -6.21 2.48 15.94
N GLY A 226 -6.87 3.63 15.96
CA GLY A 226 -6.22 4.95 15.90
C GLY A 226 -6.77 5.94 16.91
N SER A 227 -5.92 6.88 17.34
CA SER A 227 -6.34 8.01 18.16
C SER A 227 -7.11 9.05 17.32
N THR A 228 -7.81 9.98 17.97
CA THR A 228 -8.51 11.08 17.29
C THR A 228 -7.59 11.85 16.34
N LEU A 229 -6.35 12.13 16.76
CA LEU A 229 -5.36 12.79 15.92
C LEU A 229 -5.06 11.97 14.65
N MET A 230 -4.84 10.68 14.78
CA MET A 230 -4.53 9.80 13.65
C MET A 230 -5.70 9.76 12.64
N TRP A 231 -6.94 9.64 13.13
CA TRP A 231 -8.14 9.71 12.27
C TRP A 231 -8.28 11.06 11.58
N THR A 232 -8.04 12.18 12.27
CA THR A 232 -8.10 13.51 11.63
C THR A 232 -7.09 13.65 10.50
N LEU A 233 -5.84 13.19 10.71
CA LEU A 233 -4.80 13.20 9.68
C LEU A 233 -5.16 12.32 8.49
N LEU A 234 -5.69 11.12 8.74
CA LEU A 234 -6.18 10.22 7.69
C LEU A 234 -7.31 10.86 6.88
N THR A 235 -8.30 11.47 7.54
CA THR A 235 -9.41 12.13 6.85
C THR A 235 -8.92 13.28 5.97
N VAL A 236 -8.02 14.14 6.48
CA VAL A 236 -7.43 15.22 5.69
C VAL A 236 -6.67 14.66 4.48
N LEU A 237 -5.91 13.59 4.67
CA LEU A 237 -5.15 12.92 3.60
C LEU A 237 -6.07 12.32 2.52
N LEU A 238 -7.14 11.64 2.92
CA LEU A 238 -8.11 11.04 1.99
C LEU A 238 -8.90 12.12 1.25
N LEU A 239 -9.29 13.20 1.93
CA LEU A 239 -9.91 14.37 1.30
C LEU A 239 -8.97 15.03 0.29
N ALA A 240 -7.69 15.21 0.64
CA ALA A 240 -6.69 15.70 -0.31
C ALA A 240 -6.52 14.76 -1.51
N THR A 241 -6.64 13.44 -1.30
CA THR A 241 -6.60 12.42 -2.35
C THR A 241 -7.81 12.49 -3.29
N VAL A 242 -8.91 13.16 -2.93
CA VAL A 242 -10.02 13.46 -3.85
C VAL A 242 -9.60 14.45 -4.92
N PHE A 243 -8.84 15.47 -4.55
CA PHE A 243 -8.39 16.51 -5.49
C PHE A 243 -7.15 16.06 -6.26
N VAL A 244 -6.15 15.48 -5.58
CA VAL A 244 -4.89 15.05 -6.19
C VAL A 244 -4.81 13.54 -6.17
N ARG A 245 -4.68 12.92 -7.34
CA ARG A 245 -4.68 11.46 -7.50
C ARG A 245 -3.52 10.85 -6.72
N ASN A 246 -3.83 9.83 -5.91
CA ASN A 246 -2.86 9.01 -5.19
C ASN A 246 -1.87 9.82 -4.30
N LEU A 247 -2.32 10.94 -3.71
CA LEU A 247 -1.48 11.92 -3.02
C LEU A 247 -0.48 11.29 -2.02
N TYR A 248 -0.96 10.43 -1.12
CA TYR A 248 -0.10 9.75 -0.15
C TYR A 248 0.95 8.86 -0.82
N CYS A 249 0.52 7.96 -1.70
CA CYS A 249 1.40 7.00 -2.36
C CYS A 249 2.41 7.67 -3.30
N ARG A 250 2.07 8.83 -3.87
CA ARG A 250 2.92 9.61 -4.78
C ARG A 250 3.95 10.46 -4.04
N TYR A 251 3.59 11.08 -2.91
CA TYR A 251 4.42 12.10 -2.27
C TYR A 251 4.86 11.81 -0.83
N LEU A 252 4.25 10.87 -0.11
CA LEU A 252 4.49 10.68 1.33
C LEU A 252 4.87 9.24 1.71
N CYS A 253 4.51 8.25 0.91
CA CYS A 253 4.70 6.84 1.25
C CYS A 253 6.19 6.44 1.32
N SER A 254 6.68 6.24 2.54
CA SER A 254 8.02 5.74 2.92
C SER A 254 8.35 4.41 2.23
N VAL A 255 7.43 3.45 2.28
CA VAL A 255 7.59 2.13 1.64
C VAL A 255 7.69 2.26 0.13
N GLY A 256 6.85 3.11 -0.46
CA GLY A 256 6.89 3.42 -1.89
C GLY A 256 8.20 4.09 -2.31
N ALA A 257 8.82 4.86 -1.42
CA ALA A 257 10.16 5.43 -1.62
C ALA A 257 11.23 4.34 -1.62
N GLY A 258 11.22 3.44 -0.62
CA GLY A 258 12.17 2.32 -0.51
C GLY A 258 12.09 1.37 -1.70
N LEU A 259 10.88 0.92 -2.06
CA LEU A 259 10.66 0.12 -3.26
C LEU A 259 10.95 0.90 -4.55
N GLY A 260 10.80 2.23 -4.52
CA GLY A 260 11.17 3.15 -5.60
C GLY A 260 12.66 3.09 -5.91
N LEU A 261 13.50 3.12 -4.86
CA LEU A 261 14.95 2.95 -5.00
C LEU A 261 15.27 1.59 -5.60
N LEU A 262 14.67 0.52 -5.07
CA LEU A 262 14.91 -0.85 -5.54
C LEU A 262 14.45 -1.07 -6.99
N SER A 263 13.37 -0.41 -7.43
CA SER A 263 12.84 -0.54 -8.78
C SER A 263 13.75 0.00 -9.89
N ASN A 264 14.82 0.73 -9.56
CA ASN A 264 15.83 1.09 -10.56
C ASN A 264 16.60 -0.14 -11.07
N LEU A 265 16.61 -1.24 -10.32
CA LEU A 265 17.24 -2.52 -10.70
C LEU A 265 16.34 -3.40 -11.57
N THR A 266 15.22 -2.86 -12.06
CA THR A 266 14.22 -3.66 -12.80
C THR A 266 14.73 -4.27 -14.09
N VAL A 267 14.42 -5.55 -14.26
CA VAL A 267 14.78 -6.32 -15.47
C VAL A 267 13.77 -6.06 -16.60
N PHE A 268 12.46 -6.18 -16.32
CA PHE A 268 11.41 -6.10 -17.34
C PHE A 268 10.82 -4.68 -17.47
N LYS A 269 11.49 -3.85 -18.27
CA LYS A 269 11.06 -2.48 -18.58
C LYS A 269 9.81 -2.45 -19.46
N ILE A 270 9.03 -1.36 -19.33
CA ILE A 270 7.84 -1.11 -20.15
C ILE A 270 8.29 -0.76 -21.58
N LYS A 271 7.72 -1.42 -22.58
CA LYS A 271 8.03 -1.14 -23.99
C LYS A 271 7.28 0.11 -24.47
N ARG A 272 7.91 0.87 -25.38
CA ARG A 272 7.35 2.06 -26.03
C ARG A 272 7.69 2.00 -27.52
N TRP A 273 6.75 2.45 -28.36
CA TRP A 273 6.97 2.62 -29.79
C TRP A 273 7.72 3.93 -30.08
N GLY A 274 8.27 4.10 -31.28
CA GLY A 274 8.97 5.34 -31.66
C GLY A 274 8.04 6.57 -31.68
N GLU A 275 6.78 6.35 -32.05
CA GLU A 275 5.71 7.34 -32.12
C GLU A 275 5.24 7.80 -30.72
N CYS A 276 5.65 7.11 -29.65
CA CYS A 276 5.38 7.52 -28.27
C CYS A 276 6.11 8.82 -27.86
N SER A 277 7.04 9.31 -28.68
CA SER A 277 7.69 10.61 -28.48
C SER A 277 6.74 11.80 -28.65
N THR A 278 5.75 11.69 -29.53
CA THR A 278 4.73 12.72 -29.78
C THR A 278 3.38 12.36 -29.14
N CYS A 279 3.07 11.06 -29.01
CA CYS A 279 1.83 10.59 -28.39
C CYS A 279 1.86 10.67 -26.85
N LYS A 280 0.95 11.49 -26.29
CA LYS A 280 0.76 11.67 -24.84
C LYS A 280 -0.37 10.84 -24.23
N LEU A 281 -0.88 9.82 -24.93
CA LEU A 281 -2.02 9.03 -24.44
C LEU A 281 -1.72 8.37 -23.09
N CYS A 282 -0.63 7.60 -23.00
CA CYS A 282 -0.25 6.93 -21.75
C CYS A 282 0.14 7.90 -20.63
N GLU A 283 0.73 9.06 -20.96
CA GLU A 283 1.05 10.13 -20.01
C GLU A 283 -0.23 10.65 -19.34
N LYS A 284 -1.25 10.97 -20.12
CA LYS A 284 -2.55 11.44 -19.60
C LYS A 284 -3.32 10.37 -18.83
N THR A 285 -3.19 9.11 -19.19
CA THR A 285 -3.87 8.01 -18.48
C THR A 285 -3.17 7.65 -17.16
N CYS A 286 -1.87 7.95 -17.00
CA CYS A 286 -1.11 7.55 -15.82
C CYS A 286 -1.57 8.30 -14.56
N GLU A 287 -2.37 7.64 -13.73
CA GLU A 287 -2.85 8.16 -12.44
C GLU A 287 -1.75 8.42 -11.40
N TRP A 288 -0.55 7.91 -11.67
CA TRP A 288 0.63 7.99 -10.81
C TRP A 288 1.59 9.11 -11.21
N GLY A 289 1.43 9.69 -12.40
CA GLY A 289 2.35 10.70 -12.93
C GLY A 289 3.75 10.17 -13.27
N ALA A 290 3.90 8.87 -13.47
CA ALA A 290 5.20 8.24 -13.69
C ALA A 290 5.74 8.36 -15.13
N ILE A 291 4.98 8.98 -16.04
CA ILE A 291 5.30 9.04 -17.47
C ILE A 291 5.46 10.50 -17.88
N ASP A 292 6.60 10.81 -18.50
CA ASP A 292 6.92 12.11 -19.07
C ASP A 292 7.28 11.92 -20.56
N GLY A 293 6.28 12.09 -21.44
CA GLY A 293 6.37 11.82 -22.87
C GLY A 293 6.83 10.39 -23.18
N PRO A 294 8.02 10.20 -23.79
CA PRO A 294 8.56 8.88 -24.06
C PRO A 294 9.20 8.21 -22.83
N LYS A 295 9.56 8.97 -21.80
CA LYS A 295 10.31 8.47 -20.63
C LYS A 295 9.35 8.01 -19.54
N ILE A 296 9.71 6.91 -18.88
CA ILE A 296 8.99 6.37 -17.73
C ILE A 296 9.94 6.42 -16.53
N LEU A 297 9.55 7.16 -15.51
CA LEU A 297 10.26 7.23 -14.24
C LEU A 297 9.97 5.94 -13.48
N VAL A 298 10.90 4.99 -13.54
CA VAL A 298 10.70 3.65 -12.98
C VAL A 298 10.48 3.69 -11.47
N SER A 299 11.18 4.61 -10.77
CA SER A 299 11.01 4.87 -9.33
C SER A 299 9.62 5.36 -8.95
N GLU A 300 8.86 5.92 -9.90
CA GLU A 300 7.51 6.46 -9.73
C GLU A 300 6.42 5.58 -10.34
N CYS A 301 6.80 4.62 -11.19
CA CYS A 301 5.86 3.65 -11.73
C CYS A 301 5.49 2.60 -10.67
N VAL A 302 4.20 2.41 -10.38
CA VAL A 302 3.72 1.30 -9.52
C VAL A 302 3.35 0.05 -10.31
N ARG A 303 3.66 0.02 -11.60
CA ARG A 303 3.36 -1.10 -12.50
C ARG A 303 1.86 -1.51 -12.51
N CYS A 304 0.95 -0.53 -12.47
CA CYS A 304 -0.52 -0.74 -12.52
C CYS A 304 -1.07 -1.17 -13.90
N ASP A 305 -0.19 -1.50 -14.87
CA ASP A 305 -0.48 -2.02 -16.22
C ASP A 305 -1.48 -1.27 -17.13
N ASP A 306 -2.05 -0.13 -16.71
CA ASP A 306 -2.99 0.63 -17.56
C ASP A 306 -2.33 1.13 -18.85
N CYS A 307 -1.09 1.59 -18.77
CA CYS A 307 -0.33 2.00 -19.96
C CYS A 307 0.05 0.81 -20.86
N GLU A 308 0.25 -0.39 -20.29
CA GLU A 308 0.56 -1.59 -21.08
C GLU A 308 -0.68 -2.15 -21.77
N ARG A 309 -1.84 -2.05 -21.12
CA ARG A 309 -3.13 -2.35 -21.73
C ARG A 309 -3.41 -1.43 -22.90
N LEU A 310 -3.23 -0.12 -22.72
CA LEU A 310 -3.37 0.84 -23.82
C LEU A 310 -2.35 0.62 -24.94
N TYR A 311 -1.12 0.24 -24.61
CA TYR A 311 -0.10 -0.10 -25.60
C TYR A 311 -0.50 -1.29 -26.48
N ALA A 312 -1.17 -2.29 -25.89
CA ALA A 312 -1.62 -3.51 -26.57
C ALA A 312 -2.99 -3.36 -27.25
N ASP A 313 -3.77 -2.32 -26.92
CA ASP A 313 -5.10 -2.07 -27.47
C ASP A 313 -4.99 -1.53 -28.91
N GLU A 314 -5.36 -2.37 -29.89
CA GLU A 314 -5.24 -2.04 -31.31
C GLU A 314 -6.23 -0.97 -31.80
N ASP A 315 -7.23 -0.64 -31.00
CA ASP A 315 -8.28 0.32 -31.36
C ASP A 315 -8.06 1.67 -30.68
N LYS A 316 -7.30 1.71 -29.57
CA LYS A 316 -6.98 2.96 -28.86
C LYS A 316 -5.57 3.47 -29.12
N CYS A 317 -4.58 2.60 -29.33
CA CYS A 317 -3.20 3.02 -29.51
C CYS A 317 -2.99 3.65 -30.90
N PRO A 318 -2.50 4.90 -31.00
CA PRO A 318 -2.29 5.55 -32.30
C PRO A 318 -1.34 4.79 -33.23
N HIS A 319 -0.35 4.05 -32.70
CA HIS A 319 0.55 3.23 -33.51
C HIS A 319 -0.21 2.16 -34.33
N TRP A 320 -1.13 1.43 -33.68
CA TRP A 320 -1.94 0.40 -34.34
C TRP A 320 -2.92 1.00 -35.35
N LEU A 321 -3.53 2.13 -35.01
CA LEU A 321 -4.42 2.86 -35.92
C LEU A 321 -3.68 3.33 -37.18
N ILE A 322 -2.49 3.92 -37.03
CA ILE A 322 -1.66 4.33 -38.16
C ILE A 322 -1.30 3.12 -39.02
N LYS A 323 -0.89 2.00 -38.41
CA LYS A 323 -0.56 0.77 -39.13
C LYS A 323 -1.76 0.24 -39.94
N LYS A 324 -2.95 0.19 -39.33
CA LYS A 324 -4.21 -0.19 -40.00
C LYS A 324 -4.51 0.74 -41.19
N HIS A 325 -4.33 2.06 -41.02
CA HIS A 325 -4.55 3.05 -42.08
C HIS A 325 -3.57 2.92 -43.24
N VAL A 326 -2.28 2.69 -42.97
CA VAL A 326 -1.25 2.52 -44.00
C VAL A 326 -1.52 1.25 -44.82
N VAL A 327 -1.84 0.14 -44.16
CA VAL A 327 -2.21 -1.12 -44.84
C VAL A 327 -3.46 -0.95 -45.70
N ALA A 328 -4.51 -0.30 -45.16
CA ALA A 328 -5.74 -0.05 -45.90
C ALA A 328 -5.52 0.89 -47.10
N ARG A 329 -4.58 1.85 -47.01
CA ARG A 329 -4.22 2.72 -48.13
C ARG A 329 -3.44 1.97 -49.20
N ALA A 330 -2.48 1.11 -48.81
CA ALA A 330 -1.72 0.29 -49.74
C ALA A 330 -2.63 -0.67 -50.55
N ALA A 331 -3.61 -1.28 -49.89
CA ALA A 331 -4.59 -2.18 -50.52
C ALA A 331 -5.56 -1.49 -51.50
N LYS A 332 -5.65 -0.16 -51.50
CA LYS A 332 -6.47 0.60 -52.47
C LYS A 332 -5.70 1.03 -53.72
N VAL A 333 -4.37 0.96 -53.67
CA VAL A 333 -3.48 1.46 -54.73
C VAL A 333 -2.88 0.30 -55.55
N GLY A 334 -2.86 -0.92 -55.01
CA GLY A 334 -2.52 -2.15 -55.74
C GLY A 334 -3.75 -2.89 -56.21
#